data_AF-A0A7V7E5E8-F1
#
_entry.id   AF-A0A7V7E5E8-F1
#
_cell.length_a   1.000
_cell.length_b   1.000
_cell.length_c   1.000
_cell.angle_alpha   90.00
_cell.angle_beta   90.00
_cell.angle_gamma   90.00
#
_symmetry.space_group_name_H-M   'P 1'
#
loop_
_entity.id
_entity.type
_entity.pdbx_description
1 polymer ?
#
loop_
_entity_poly.entity_id
_entity_poly.type
_entity_poly.pdbx_seq_one_letter_code
_entity_poly.pdbx_strand_id
1 'polypeptide(L)'
;MAWRSIVMIVGYHFTLLLALMLRFREWPDYVRIHPWADNVWSVMTGFPSPAQALPVALREPWLEIGRSVPGLPLAQWSLQVIPFNLLVGALASLLFCRLWRKTNSLSRPVPVISAIGLMGIALTTSALTWLACCASPSWVVILAIMGMWPSTAMSLQPAGPALALAGFALLLTGMVIHDDIPAATKNIL
;
A
#
# COMPACT_ATOMS: atom_id res chain seq x y z
N MET A 1 14.54 -4.74 -14.03
CA MET A 1 13.84 -3.70 -13.23
C MET A 1 12.54 -4.24 -12.66
N ALA A 2 11.62 -4.69 -13.53
CA ALA A 2 10.32 -5.22 -13.13
C ALA A 2 10.39 -6.32 -12.06
N TRP A 3 11.30 -7.30 -12.21
CA TRP A 3 11.47 -8.36 -11.21
C TRP A 3 11.70 -7.87 -9.78
N ARG A 4 12.56 -6.86 -9.57
CA ARG A 4 12.82 -6.31 -8.22
C ARG A 4 11.56 -5.67 -7.62
N SER A 5 10.81 -4.94 -8.44
CA SER A 5 9.54 -4.34 -8.02
C SER A 5 8.49 -5.40 -7.69
N ILE A 6 8.40 -6.47 -8.50
CA ILE A 6 7.52 -7.61 -8.21
C ILE A 6 7.89 -8.24 -6.87
N VAL A 7 9.17 -8.53 -6.63
CA VAL A 7 9.64 -9.11 -5.36
C VAL A 7 9.29 -8.19 -4.17
N MET A 8 9.45 -6.88 -4.30
CA MET A 8 9.07 -5.93 -3.24
C MET A 8 7.57 -5.94 -2.96
N ILE A 9 6.73 -5.94 -4.00
CA ILE A 9 5.27 -5.96 -3.85
C ILE A 9 4.81 -7.26 -3.19
N VAL A 10 5.32 -8.41 -3.67
CA VAL A 10 4.98 -9.72 -3.12
C VAL A 10 5.47 -9.82 -1.68
N GLY A 11 6.71 -9.43 -1.40
CA GLY A 11 7.26 -9.41 -0.05
C GLY A 11 6.49 -8.50 0.90
N TYR A 12 6.01 -7.36 0.41
CA TYR A 12 5.18 -6.44 1.17
C TYR A 12 3.84 -7.09 1.58
N HIS A 13 3.09 -7.65 0.63
CA HIS A 13 1.81 -8.30 0.92
C HIS A 13 2.00 -9.54 1.83
N PHE A 14 3.07 -10.29 1.61
CA PHE A 14 3.43 -11.42 2.47
C PHE A 14 3.72 -10.96 3.91
N THR A 15 4.43 -9.85 4.08
CA THR A 15 4.71 -9.27 5.41
C THR A 15 3.42 -8.81 6.09
N LEU A 16 2.49 -8.19 5.36
CA LEU A 16 1.18 -7.81 5.90
C LEU A 16 0.36 -9.03 6.34
N LEU A 17 0.33 -10.08 5.52
CA LEU A 17 -0.35 -11.33 5.85
C LEU A 17 0.24 -11.96 7.11
N LEU A 18 1.57 -12.01 7.20
CA LEU A 18 2.27 -12.53 8.37
C LEU A 18 1.98 -11.68 9.61
N ALA A 19 1.94 -10.35 9.48
CA ALA A 19 1.59 -9.45 10.58
C ALA A 19 0.18 -9.72 11.12
N LEU A 20 -0.79 -9.98 10.24
CA LEU A 20 -2.14 -10.40 10.64
C LEU A 20 -2.13 -11.74 11.39
N MET A 21 -1.46 -12.75 10.84
CA MET A 21 -1.36 -14.08 11.46
C MET A 21 -0.71 -14.00 12.84
N LEU A 22 0.36 -13.21 13.00
CA LEU A 22 1.05 -13.04 14.27
C LEU A 22 0.20 -12.26 15.29
N ARG A 23 -0.51 -11.22 14.84
CA ARG A 23 -1.37 -10.40 15.70
C ARG A 23 -2.54 -11.18 16.25
N PHE A 24 -3.22 -11.97 15.41
CA PHE A 24 -4.39 -12.74 15.79
C PHE A 24 -4.05 -14.16 16.28
N ARG A 25 -2.81 -14.62 16.07
CA ARG A 25 -2.35 -15.99 16.36
C ARG A 25 -3.19 -17.06 15.67
N GLU A 26 -3.64 -16.76 14.47
CA GLU A 26 -4.55 -17.60 13.70
C GLU A 26 -4.13 -17.64 12.23
N TRP A 27 -4.38 -18.79 11.58
CA TRP A 27 -4.16 -18.97 10.15
C TRP A 27 -5.39 -18.55 9.35
N PRO A 28 -5.23 -18.09 8.10
CA PRO A 28 -6.35 -17.83 7.21
C PRO A 28 -7.09 -19.14 6.93
N ASP A 29 -8.41 -19.06 6.85
CA ASP A 29 -9.29 -20.19 6.56
C ASP A 29 -9.95 -20.08 5.16
N TYR A 30 -9.79 -18.93 4.48
CA TYR A 30 -10.25 -18.76 3.11
C TYR A 30 -9.31 -17.94 2.23
N VAL A 31 -9.42 -18.22 0.94
CA VAL A 31 -8.90 -17.39 -0.15
C VAL A 31 -10.03 -17.19 -1.15
N ARG A 32 -10.33 -15.93 -1.49
CA ARG A 32 -11.42 -15.55 -2.39
C ARG A 32 -10.88 -14.74 -3.54
N ILE A 33 -11.16 -15.18 -4.76
CA ILE A 33 -10.91 -14.41 -5.98
C ILE A 33 -12.22 -13.78 -6.39
N HIS A 34 -12.23 -12.46 -6.53
CA HIS A 34 -13.40 -11.68 -6.90
C HIS A 34 -13.42 -11.44 -8.42
N PRO A 35 -14.61 -11.42 -9.05
CA PRO A 35 -14.75 -11.05 -10.46
C PRO A 35 -14.57 -9.53 -10.61
N TRP A 36 -13.32 -9.07 -10.47
CA TRP A 36 -12.98 -7.66 -10.33
C TRP A 36 -13.54 -6.78 -11.46
N ALA A 37 -13.45 -7.24 -12.71
CA ALA A 37 -13.96 -6.48 -13.84
C ALA A 37 -15.49 -6.32 -13.80
N ASP A 38 -16.21 -7.37 -13.42
CA ASP A 38 -17.67 -7.34 -13.30
C ASP A 38 -18.10 -6.47 -12.12
N ASN A 39 -17.39 -6.52 -10.99
CA ASN A 39 -17.63 -5.66 -9.84
C ASN A 39 -17.42 -4.18 -10.21
N VAL A 40 -16.30 -3.87 -10.87
CA VAL A 40 -16.01 -2.51 -11.35
C VAL A 40 -17.09 -2.05 -12.32
N TRP A 41 -17.48 -2.88 -13.28
CA TRP A 41 -18.55 -2.56 -14.22
C TRP A 41 -19.87 -2.27 -13.49
N SER A 42 -20.27 -3.14 -12.57
CA SER A 42 -21.49 -2.99 -11.77
C SER A 42 -21.48 -1.69 -10.96
N VAL A 43 -20.34 -1.31 -10.37
CA VAL A 43 -20.20 -0.03 -9.66
C VAL A 43 -20.33 1.13 -10.63
N MET A 44 -19.67 1.09 -11.79
CA MET A 44 -19.72 2.17 -12.77
C MET A 44 -21.13 2.38 -13.36
N THR A 45 -21.92 1.31 -13.51
CA THR A 45 -23.31 1.39 -14.00
C THR A 45 -24.33 1.62 -12.90
N GLY A 46 -24.00 1.30 -11.65
CA GLY A 46 -24.93 1.38 -10.51
C GLY A 46 -25.10 2.78 -9.91
N PHE A 47 -24.15 3.69 -10.16
CA PHE A 47 -24.21 5.06 -9.67
C PHE A 47 -24.72 6.01 -10.76
N PRO A 48 -25.54 7.03 -10.40
CA PRO A 48 -26.01 8.03 -11.36
C PRO A 48 -24.89 8.97 -11.84
N SER A 49 -23.79 9.07 -11.09
CA SER A 49 -22.65 9.93 -11.41
C SER A 49 -21.34 9.14 -11.43
N PRO A 50 -20.58 9.17 -12.55
CA PRO A 50 -19.27 8.53 -12.63
C PRO A 50 -18.26 9.06 -11.61
N ALA A 51 -18.37 10.32 -11.22
CA ALA A 51 -17.48 10.94 -10.22
C ALA A 51 -17.66 10.31 -8.82
N GLN A 52 -18.85 9.80 -8.52
CA GLN A 52 -19.13 9.07 -7.28
C GLN A 52 -18.79 7.59 -7.40
N ALA A 53 -18.97 7.02 -8.59
CA ALA A 53 -18.66 5.62 -8.88
C ALA A 53 -17.15 5.34 -8.83
N LEU A 54 -16.34 6.22 -9.42
CA LEU A 54 -14.91 5.98 -9.63
C LEU A 54 -14.13 5.72 -8.32
N PRO A 55 -14.28 6.52 -7.25
CA PRO A 55 -13.59 6.25 -5.98
C PRO A 55 -13.94 4.89 -5.36
N VAL A 56 -15.16 4.38 -5.62
CA VAL A 56 -15.62 3.07 -5.16
C VAL A 56 -15.04 1.97 -6.04
N ALA A 57 -15.15 2.12 -7.36
CA ALA A 57 -14.64 1.15 -8.34
C ALA A 57 -13.12 0.91 -8.19
N LEU A 58 -12.36 1.96 -7.88
CA LEU A 58 -10.90 1.85 -7.65
C LEU A 58 -10.54 1.09 -6.36
N ARG A 59 -11.50 0.83 -5.47
CA ARG A 59 -11.31 0.10 -4.21
C ARG A 59 -11.77 -1.35 -4.27
N GLU A 60 -12.25 -1.81 -5.42
CA GLU A 60 -12.70 -3.19 -5.59
C GLU A 60 -11.52 -4.18 -5.46
N PRO A 61 -11.60 -5.17 -4.55
CA PRO A 61 -10.57 -6.18 -4.41
C PRO A 61 -10.62 -7.17 -5.56
N TRP A 62 -9.45 -7.68 -5.96
CA TRP A 62 -9.35 -8.79 -6.89
C TRP A 62 -9.11 -10.12 -6.15
N LEU A 63 -8.32 -10.08 -5.09
CA LEU A 63 -8.03 -11.22 -4.24
C LEU A 63 -8.24 -10.83 -2.78
N GLU A 64 -8.75 -11.75 -1.99
CA GLU A 64 -8.89 -11.59 -0.55
C GLU A 64 -8.43 -12.88 0.15
N ILE A 65 -7.60 -12.73 1.18
CA ILE A 65 -7.09 -13.82 2.01
C ILE A 65 -7.42 -13.45 3.44
N GLY A 66 -8.12 -14.32 4.17
CA GLY A 66 -8.58 -13.95 5.50
C GLY A 66 -9.00 -15.11 6.36
N ARG A 67 -9.54 -14.74 7.51
CA ARG A 67 -10.18 -15.65 8.45
C ARG A 67 -11.62 -15.25 8.69
N SER A 68 -12.55 -16.18 8.66
CA SER A 68 -13.96 -15.93 8.96
C SER A 68 -14.25 -16.02 10.46
N VAL A 69 -15.32 -15.35 10.89
CA VAL A 69 -15.87 -15.55 12.23
C VAL A 69 -16.53 -16.92 12.30
N PRO A 70 -16.28 -17.72 13.35
CA PRO A 70 -16.96 -18.99 13.53
C PRO A 70 -18.49 -18.83 13.48
N GLY A 71 -19.14 -19.51 12.52
CA GLY A 71 -20.59 -19.51 12.36
C GLY A 71 -21.18 -18.29 11.65
N LEU A 72 -20.38 -17.34 11.17
CA LEU A 72 -20.85 -16.14 10.47
C LEU A 72 -20.09 -15.96 9.14
N PRO A 73 -20.75 -15.49 8.06
CA PRO A 73 -20.13 -15.26 6.76
C PRO A 73 -19.29 -13.96 6.71
N LEU A 74 -18.80 -13.50 7.85
CA LEU A 74 -18.07 -12.24 8.01
C LEU A 74 -16.59 -12.51 8.19
N ALA A 75 -15.75 -11.70 7.54
CA ALA A 75 -14.31 -11.74 7.74
C ALA A 75 -13.96 -11.21 9.14
N GLN A 76 -13.34 -12.03 9.98
CA GLN A 76 -12.71 -11.60 11.22
C GLN A 76 -11.59 -10.63 10.91
N TRP A 77 -10.67 -11.05 10.06
CA TRP A 77 -9.64 -10.21 9.46
C TRP A 77 -9.40 -10.69 8.02
N SER A 78 -9.05 -9.77 7.12
CA SER A 78 -8.61 -10.15 5.78
C SER A 78 -7.63 -9.15 5.19
N LEU A 79 -6.72 -9.68 4.39
CA LEU A 79 -5.87 -8.95 3.46
C LEU A 79 -6.55 -8.95 2.10
N GLN A 80 -6.79 -7.76 1.57
CA GLN A 80 -7.33 -7.55 0.24
C GLN A 80 -6.21 -7.08 -0.68
N VAL A 81 -6.21 -7.59 -1.91
CA VAL A 81 -5.32 -7.16 -2.98
C VAL A 81 -6.18 -6.40 -3.99
N ILE A 82 -6.04 -5.08 -3.97
CA ILE A 82 -6.78 -4.16 -4.85
C ILE A 82 -5.89 -3.83 -6.05
N PRO A 83 -6.34 -4.06 -7.30
CA PRO A 83 -5.53 -3.81 -8.49
C PRO A 83 -5.00 -2.38 -8.60
N PHE A 84 -5.80 -1.37 -8.22
CA PHE A 84 -5.36 0.01 -8.21
C PHE A 84 -4.19 0.24 -7.24
N ASN A 85 -4.27 -0.29 -6.02
CA ASN A 85 -3.20 -0.19 -5.04
C ASN A 85 -1.94 -0.94 -5.50
N LEU A 86 -2.09 -2.08 -6.17
CA LEU A 86 -0.98 -2.81 -6.79
C LEU A 86 -0.28 -1.93 -7.85
N LEU A 87 -1.03 -1.23 -8.69
CA LEU A 87 -0.46 -0.33 -9.69
C LEU A 87 0.32 0.80 -9.04
N VAL A 88 -0.24 1.44 -8.01
CA VAL A 88 0.43 2.51 -7.25
C VAL A 88 1.71 2.00 -6.59
N GLY A 89 1.64 0.85 -5.90
CA GLY A 89 2.80 0.22 -5.26
C GLY A 89 3.87 -0.21 -6.28
N ALA A 90 3.47 -0.67 -7.46
CA ALA A 90 4.38 -1.02 -8.55
C ALA A 90 5.12 0.20 -9.09
N LEU A 91 4.41 1.29 -9.35
CA LEU A 91 5.01 2.54 -9.79
C LEU A 91 6.00 3.06 -8.73
N ALA A 92 5.59 3.16 -7.47
CA ALA A 92 6.47 3.59 -6.38
C ALA A 92 7.72 2.71 -6.23
N SER A 93 7.56 1.39 -6.30
CA SER A 93 8.67 0.43 -6.23
C SER A 93 9.61 0.52 -7.43
N LEU A 94 9.08 0.79 -8.63
CA LEU A 94 9.89 1.02 -9.83
C LEU A 94 10.71 2.30 -9.71
N LEU A 95 10.10 3.39 -9.24
CA LEU A 95 10.77 4.67 -8.98
C LEU A 95 11.90 4.50 -7.95
N PHE A 96 11.63 3.81 -6.83
CA PHE A 96 12.65 3.49 -5.84
C PHE A 96 13.79 2.62 -6.40
N CYS A 97 13.47 1.57 -7.17
CA CYS A 97 14.47 0.70 -7.80
C CYS A 97 15.34 1.41 -8.86
N ARG A 98 14.85 2.51 -9.45
CA ARG A 98 15.64 3.37 -10.33
C ARG A 98 16.61 4.23 -9.52
N LEU A 99 16.14 4.86 -8.45
CA LEU A 99 16.96 5.67 -7.54
C LEU A 99 18.06 4.82 -6.90
N TRP A 100 17.71 3.66 -6.33
CA TRP A 100 18.64 2.76 -5.63
C TRP A 100 19.83 2.31 -6.48
N ARG A 101 19.65 2.11 -7.80
CA ARG A 101 20.75 1.71 -8.67
C ARG A 101 21.71 2.84 -9.00
N LYS A 102 21.22 4.07 -9.07
CA LYS A 102 22.07 5.23 -9.37
C LYS A 102 22.82 5.74 -8.13
N THR A 103 22.34 5.40 -6.93
CA THR A 103 22.99 5.77 -5.66
C THR A 103 24.22 4.95 -5.28
N ASN A 104 24.61 3.92 -6.05
CA ASN A 104 25.86 3.17 -5.82
C ASN A 104 27.14 4.04 -5.94
N SER A 105 27.02 5.29 -6.40
CA SER A 105 28.11 6.27 -6.60
C SER A 105 27.92 7.55 -5.77
N LEU A 106 26.87 7.63 -4.93
CA LEU A 106 26.40 8.90 -4.36
C LEU A 106 26.10 8.86 -2.86
N SER A 107 26.16 10.04 -2.23
CA SER A 107 26.08 10.26 -0.79
C SER A 107 24.84 9.63 -0.13
N ARG A 108 25.00 9.24 1.15
CA ARG A 108 24.05 8.47 1.98
C ARG A 108 22.61 9.02 2.14
N PRO A 109 22.25 10.32 1.99
CA PRO A 109 20.88 10.76 2.32
C PRO A 109 19.81 10.44 1.25
N VAL A 110 20.18 10.36 -0.03
CA VAL A 110 19.22 10.12 -1.14
C VAL A 110 18.46 8.79 -1.03
N PRO A 111 19.12 7.64 -0.76
CA PRO A 111 18.40 6.37 -0.62
C PRO A 111 17.49 6.33 0.62
N VAL A 112 17.85 7.03 1.70
CA VAL A 112 17.06 7.08 2.96
C VAL A 112 15.75 7.84 2.75
N ILE A 113 15.80 9.02 2.16
CA ILE A 113 14.61 9.85 1.88
C ILE A 113 13.63 9.08 0.97
N SER A 114 14.18 8.41 -0.04
CA SER A 114 13.41 7.63 -1.00
C SER A 114 12.77 6.38 -0.37
N ALA A 115 13.45 5.76 0.60
CA ALA A 115 12.91 4.63 1.35
C ALA A 115 11.77 5.05 2.29
N ILE A 116 11.90 6.20 2.96
CA ILE A 116 10.83 6.77 3.80
C ILE A 116 9.61 7.09 2.94
N GLY A 117 9.81 7.72 1.77
CA GLY A 117 8.73 8.02 0.83
C GLY A 117 8.00 6.75 0.35
N LEU A 118 8.77 5.70 0.01
CA LEU A 118 8.20 4.40 -0.38
C LEU A 118 7.41 3.76 0.76
N MET A 119 7.91 3.81 2.00
CA MET A 119 7.20 3.28 3.17
C MET A 119 5.87 3.99 3.38
N GLY A 120 5.83 5.32 3.24
CA GLY A 120 4.60 6.10 3.32
C GLY A 120 3.56 5.67 2.29
N ILE A 121 3.98 5.50 1.02
CA ILE A 121 3.08 5.02 -0.04
C ILE A 121 2.62 3.58 0.24
N ALA A 122 3.53 2.70 0.67
CA ALA A 122 3.19 1.32 1.00
C ALA A 122 2.08 1.27 2.07
N LEU A 123 2.25 2.00 3.17
CA LEU A 123 1.26 2.08 4.25
C LEU A 123 -0.12 2.51 3.72
N THR A 124 -0.17 3.55 2.89
CA THR A 124 -1.44 4.07 2.35
C THR A 124 -2.10 3.17 1.30
N THR A 125 -1.35 2.26 0.69
CA THR A 125 -1.83 1.35 -0.37
C THR A 125 -2.13 -0.07 0.12
N SER A 126 -1.88 -0.36 1.40
CA SER A 126 -2.40 -1.60 1.99
C SER A 126 -3.92 -1.68 1.87
N ALA A 127 -4.49 -2.88 1.89
CA ALA A 127 -5.92 -3.06 2.08
C ALA A 127 -6.13 -4.19 3.09
N LEU A 128 -6.38 -3.79 4.35
CA LEU A 128 -6.60 -4.69 5.46
C LEU A 128 -7.97 -4.39 6.04
N THR A 129 -8.74 -5.44 6.31
CA THR A 129 -10.03 -5.36 6.99
C THR A 129 -9.97 -6.15 8.28
N TRP A 130 -10.59 -5.62 9.32
CA TRP A 130 -10.71 -6.24 10.63
C TRP A 130 -12.06 -5.85 11.23
N LEU A 131 -12.77 -6.78 11.88
CA LEU A 131 -14.11 -6.55 12.45
C LEU A 131 -14.22 -5.36 13.40
N ALA A 132 -13.14 -4.99 14.08
CA ALA A 132 -13.16 -3.82 14.96
C ALA A 132 -13.18 -2.48 14.19
N CYS A 133 -12.84 -2.52 12.89
CA CYS A 133 -12.49 -1.36 12.08
C CYS A 133 -13.08 -1.45 10.66
N CYS A 134 -14.34 -1.89 10.54
CA CYS A 134 -15.01 -2.20 9.25
C CYS A 134 -15.04 -1.04 8.23
N ALA A 135 -14.90 0.21 8.69
CA ALA A 135 -14.93 1.42 7.85
C ALA A 135 -13.60 2.19 7.86
N SER A 136 -12.56 1.64 8.48
CA SER A 136 -11.28 2.33 8.65
C SER A 136 -10.43 2.20 7.39
N PRO A 137 -9.67 3.24 7.03
CA PRO A 137 -8.64 3.08 6.04
C PRO A 137 -7.58 2.09 6.54
N SER A 138 -7.04 1.31 5.62
CA SER A 138 -6.10 0.22 5.88
C SER A 138 -4.83 0.61 6.65
N TRP A 139 -4.29 1.80 6.43
CA TRP A 139 -3.13 2.30 7.17
C TRP A 139 -3.41 2.51 8.66
N VAL A 140 -4.65 2.88 9.03
CA VAL A 140 -5.11 2.97 10.42
C VAL A 140 -5.14 1.57 11.04
N VAL A 141 -5.56 0.56 10.27
CA VAL A 141 -5.55 -0.84 10.69
C VAL A 141 -4.12 -1.32 10.95
N ILE A 142 -3.15 -0.95 10.11
CA ILE A 142 -1.72 -1.26 10.35
C ILE A 142 -1.26 -0.68 11.69
N LEU A 143 -1.59 0.59 11.98
CA LEU A 143 -1.21 1.21 13.25
C LEU A 143 -1.85 0.50 14.45
N ALA A 144 -3.10 0.05 14.31
CA ALA A 144 -3.77 -0.74 15.34
C ALA A 144 -3.14 -2.12 15.54
N ILE A 145 -2.69 -2.76 14.46
CA ILE A 145 -1.93 -4.02 14.51
C ILE A 145 -0.58 -3.82 15.19
N MET A 146 0.09 -2.68 14.95
CA MET A 146 1.32 -2.27 15.62
C MET A 146 1.14 -1.94 17.12
N GLY A 147 -0.09 -2.02 17.64
CA GLY A 147 -0.40 -1.86 19.06
C GLY A 147 -0.95 -0.49 19.44
N MET A 148 -1.20 0.40 18.48
CA MET A 148 -1.88 1.66 18.75
C MET A 148 -3.35 1.41 19.07
N TRP A 149 -3.91 2.18 20.00
CA TRP A 149 -5.30 2.00 20.39
C TRP A 149 -6.26 2.43 19.26
N PRO A 150 -7.35 1.71 18.98
CA PRO A 150 -8.20 1.98 17.82
C PRO A 150 -8.78 3.39 17.76
N SER A 151 -9.14 3.99 18.90
CA SER A 151 -9.71 5.35 18.90
C SER A 151 -8.69 6.41 18.48
N THR A 152 -7.42 6.27 18.87
CA THR A 152 -6.32 7.14 18.42
C THR A 152 -6.04 6.92 16.94
N ALA A 153 -6.17 5.69 16.47
CA ALA A 153 -5.94 5.39 15.06
C ALA A 153 -7.03 6.04 14.17
N MET A 154 -8.29 6.06 14.64
CA MET A 154 -9.39 6.71 13.91
C MET A 154 -9.25 8.22 13.84
N SER A 155 -8.70 8.90 14.86
CA SER A 155 -8.51 10.36 14.81
C SER A 155 -7.50 10.78 13.73
N LEU A 156 -6.60 9.88 13.37
CA LEU A 156 -5.61 10.07 12.33
C LEU A 156 -6.16 9.82 10.90
N GLN A 157 -7.34 9.21 10.75
CA GLN A 157 -7.97 8.91 9.44
C GLN A 157 -7.90 10.04 8.39
N PRO A 158 -8.11 11.33 8.72
CA PRO A 158 -8.05 12.42 7.75
C PRO A 158 -6.65 12.64 7.14
N ALA A 159 -5.59 12.17 7.80
CA ALA A 159 -4.21 12.37 7.37
C ALA A 159 -3.78 11.44 6.22
N GLY A 160 -4.60 10.45 5.84
CA GLY A 160 -4.25 9.47 4.81
C GLY A 160 -3.81 10.08 3.47
N PRO A 161 -4.60 11.00 2.87
CA PRO A 161 -4.20 11.69 1.64
C PRO A 161 -2.91 12.50 1.80
N ALA A 162 -2.73 13.18 2.94
CA ALA A 162 -1.52 13.95 3.23
C ALA A 162 -0.28 13.05 3.32
N LEU A 163 -0.41 11.86 3.93
CA LEU A 163 0.67 10.88 4.03
C LEU A 163 1.06 10.31 2.66
N ALA A 164 0.07 10.01 1.80
CA ALA A 164 0.31 9.56 0.45
C ALA A 164 1.02 10.64 -0.38
N LEU A 165 0.53 11.88 -0.32
CA LEU A 165 1.15 13.03 -0.99
C LEU A 165 2.57 13.29 -0.50
N ALA A 166 2.81 13.22 0.82
CA ALA A 166 4.13 13.36 1.40
C ALA A 166 5.08 12.24 0.92
N GLY A 167 4.59 10.99 0.83
CA GLY A 167 5.36 9.86 0.31
C GLY A 167 5.78 10.06 -1.14
N PHE A 168 4.85 10.52 -2.00
CA PHE A 168 5.16 10.87 -3.38
C PHE A 168 6.11 12.07 -3.49
N ALA A 169 5.89 13.12 -2.70
CA ALA A 169 6.76 14.28 -2.67
C ALA A 169 8.20 13.89 -2.31
N LEU A 170 8.40 13.05 -1.28
CA LEU A 170 9.73 12.57 -0.88
C LEU A 170 10.41 11.75 -1.98
N LEU A 171 9.67 10.88 -2.69
CA LEU A 171 10.21 10.15 -3.84
C LEU A 171 10.62 11.08 -4.98
N LEU A 172 9.82 12.10 -5.28
CA LEU A 172 10.12 13.08 -6.33
C LEU A 172 11.29 13.98 -5.94
N THR A 173 11.36 14.45 -4.70
CA THR A 173 12.52 15.19 -4.18
C THR A 173 13.80 14.36 -4.29
N GLY A 174 13.73 13.05 -4.00
CA GLY A 174 14.85 12.13 -4.23
C GLY A 174 15.30 12.06 -5.69
N MET A 175 14.39 12.23 -6.66
CA MET A 175 14.73 12.32 -8.09
C MET A 175 15.34 13.66 -8.48
N VAL A 176 14.75 14.77 -8.02
CA VAL A 176 15.25 16.12 -8.34
C VAL A 176 16.66 16.30 -7.79
N ILE A 177 16.88 15.98 -6.50
CA ILE A 177 18.21 16.03 -5.88
C ILE A 177 19.21 15.17 -6.66
N HIS A 178 18.77 14.01 -7.16
CA HIS A 178 19.62 13.15 -7.96
C HIS A 178 19.99 13.77 -9.32
N ASP A 179 19.06 14.46 -9.99
CA ASP A 179 19.27 15.03 -11.33
C ASP A 179 20.07 16.34 -11.29
N ASP A 180 20.01 17.09 -10.19
CA ASP A 180 20.79 18.32 -9.97
C ASP A 180 22.27 18.08 -9.67
N ILE A 181 22.73 16.83 -9.57
CA ILE A 181 24.14 16.55 -9.26
C ILE A 181 24.97 16.62 -10.55
N PRO A 182 25.87 17.62 -10.68
CA PRO A 182 26.64 17.82 -11.89
C PRO A 182 27.53 16.59 -12.17
N ALA A 183 27.59 16.20 -13.44
CA ALA A 183 28.32 15.02 -13.91
C ALA A 183 29.82 15.02 -13.55
N ALA A 184 30.40 16.18 -13.22
CA ALA A 184 31.80 16.33 -12.82
C ALA A 184 32.16 15.57 -11.52
N THR A 185 31.21 15.38 -10.60
CA THR A 185 31.45 14.67 -9.33
C THR A 185 31.32 13.14 -9.45
N LYS A 186 30.80 12.63 -10.58
CA LYS A 186 30.61 11.18 -10.81
C LYS A 186 31.91 10.43 -11.16
N ASN A 187 32.97 11.14 -11.54
CA ASN A 187 34.25 10.54 -11.95
C ASN A 187 35.35 10.63 -10.87
N ILE A 188 35.04 11.17 -9.69
CA ILE A 188 36.02 11.37 -8.59
C ILE A 188 35.70 10.45 -7.38
N LEU A 189 34.63 9.65 -7.44
CA LEU A 189 34.23 8.68 -6.44
C LEU A 189 34.24 7.25 -7.00
#